data_AF-A0A970SE90-F1
#
_entry.id   AF-A0A970SE90-F1
#
_cell.length_a   1.000
_cell.length_b   1.000
_cell.length_c   1.000
_cell.angle_alpha   90.00
_cell.angle_beta   90.00
_cell.angle_gamma   90.00
#
_symmetry.space_group_name_H-M   'P 1'
#
loop_
_entity.id
_entity.type
_entity.pdbx_description
1 polymer ?
#
loop_
_entity_poly.entity_id
_entity_poly.type
_entity_poly.pdbx_seq_one_letter_code
_entity_poly.pdbx_strand_id
1 'polypeptide(L)'
;MIGYQTQATKTKKGAKIAMLKDNPIIVYTADCRGSLENCVYQNRIEIADTQTAAEAFRFDSVFAQYKNDYRSKENFFWSNALPMDCDNDHSDEPTDWITPEDISFFFAGVPHIIHFSRHHMKWKGNKSPRTRFHVIFLLDPMTSEQEYVKLKEQIMGVYPYFDDGAIDSARFFIGTDPAEVIVVDGELTLNTLLAQIATNEDFLLSYREPIPEGKRNSTPTQIGACIIKRYGDTQVAYERFLSEAKRCNPPMEDGEVEQIWRSRQNFFRKVAKRKRSYKRHRHTSVFSGKIFCGDCGEIYGSKAWHSTSKYPRVIWQCNSKFDGEQKCGTLHLYEEQIRQLFVAAMSEYLSTVRAQFLTCNLPSGHSRTPTS
;
A
#
# COMPACT_ATOMS: atom_id res chain seq x y z
N MET A 1 25.02 -3.55 -60.39
CA MET A 1 24.88 -4.09 -59.03
C MET A 1 25.79 -3.32 -58.10
N ILE A 2 25.26 -2.34 -57.35
CA ILE A 2 25.97 -1.70 -56.24
C ILE A 2 24.95 -1.61 -55.11
N GLY A 3 25.06 -2.56 -54.17
CA GLY A 3 24.18 -2.65 -53.00
C GLY A 3 24.62 -1.65 -51.94
N TYR A 4 23.73 -0.74 -51.56
CA TYR A 4 23.90 0.09 -50.38
C TYR A 4 23.40 -0.69 -49.16
N GLN A 5 24.34 -1.08 -48.29
CA GLN A 5 24.03 -1.56 -46.95
C GLN A 5 23.57 -0.38 -46.09
N THR A 6 22.28 -0.35 -45.75
CA THR A 6 21.72 0.57 -44.76
C THR A 6 22.15 0.12 -43.36
N GLN A 7 22.90 0.98 -42.67
CA GLN A 7 23.22 0.81 -41.26
C GLN A 7 21.94 0.96 -40.44
N ALA A 8 21.54 -0.12 -39.77
CA ALA A 8 20.46 -0.11 -38.81
C ALA A 8 20.83 0.77 -37.60
N THR A 9 20.16 1.90 -37.46
CA THR A 9 20.18 2.70 -36.24
C THR A 9 19.52 1.89 -35.12
N LYS A 10 20.31 1.49 -34.12
CA LYS A 10 19.79 0.93 -32.87
C LYS A 10 18.93 2.00 -32.19
N THR A 11 17.63 1.81 -32.19
CA THR A 11 16.68 2.59 -31.39
C THR A 11 17.02 2.39 -29.91
N LYS A 12 17.44 3.47 -29.24
CA LYS A 12 17.55 3.52 -27.78
C LYS A 12 16.13 3.31 -27.22
N LYS A 13 15.94 2.26 -26.42
CA LYS A 13 14.75 2.09 -25.55
C LYS A 13 14.50 3.42 -24.83
N GLY A 14 13.28 3.96 -24.95
CA GLY A 14 12.86 5.17 -24.27
C GLY A 14 13.18 5.08 -22.78
N ALA A 15 13.94 6.06 -22.27
CA ALA A 15 14.19 6.19 -20.85
C ALA A 15 12.84 6.45 -20.16
N LYS A 16 12.49 5.64 -19.15
CA LYS A 16 11.37 5.96 -18.27
C LYS A 16 11.63 7.36 -17.70
N ILE A 17 10.67 8.28 -17.88
CA ILE A 17 10.70 9.57 -17.19
C ILE A 17 10.69 9.26 -15.70
N ALA A 18 11.73 9.68 -14.99
CA ALA A 18 11.90 9.43 -13.57
C ALA A 18 11.71 10.75 -12.83
N MET A 19 10.46 11.11 -12.51
CA MET A 19 10.12 12.42 -11.96
C MET A 19 10.88 12.69 -10.66
N LEU A 20 11.09 11.67 -9.82
CA LEU A 20 11.85 11.84 -8.57
C LEU A 20 13.33 12.17 -8.78
N LYS A 21 13.92 11.84 -9.94
CA LYS A 21 15.30 12.24 -10.24
C LYS A 21 15.42 13.71 -10.59
N ASP A 22 14.43 14.24 -11.31
CA ASP A 22 14.43 15.63 -11.76
C ASP A 22 13.76 16.58 -10.75
N ASN A 23 12.83 16.05 -9.95
CA ASN A 23 12.08 16.76 -8.93
C ASN A 23 11.95 15.88 -7.66
N PRO A 24 13.01 15.80 -6.85
CA PRO A 24 13.05 14.95 -5.67
C PRO A 24 12.08 15.41 -4.57
N ILE A 25 11.57 14.46 -3.78
CA ILE A 25 10.84 14.78 -2.56
C ILE A 25 11.83 15.31 -1.54
N ILE A 26 11.58 16.50 -0.99
CA ILE A 26 12.46 17.12 -0.01
C ILE A 26 11.92 16.86 1.39
N VAL A 27 12.80 16.32 2.24
CA VAL A 27 12.51 16.10 3.66
C VAL A 27 13.60 16.75 4.50
N TYR A 28 13.26 17.09 5.74
CA TYR A 28 14.19 17.68 6.69
C TYR A 28 14.31 16.74 7.89
N THR A 29 15.53 16.35 8.22
CA THR A 29 15.79 15.35 9.27
C THR A 29 16.44 16.00 10.50
N ALA A 30 16.24 15.37 11.65
CA ALA A 30 17.01 15.62 12.86
C ALA A 30 18.30 14.79 12.86
N ASP A 31 19.19 15.05 13.81
CA ASP A 31 20.36 14.20 14.07
C ASP A 31 20.06 13.04 15.04
N CYS A 32 18.78 12.84 15.38
CA CYS A 32 18.32 11.89 16.37
C CYS A 32 17.06 11.14 15.93
N ARG A 33 16.66 10.14 16.72
CA ARG A 33 15.47 9.32 16.48
C ARG A 33 14.67 9.13 17.76
N GLY A 34 13.35 9.28 17.67
CA GLY A 34 12.39 9.11 18.75
C GLY A 34 12.35 10.28 19.74
N SER A 35 12.85 11.46 19.37
CA SER A 35 12.90 12.62 20.26
C SER A 35 11.64 13.46 20.13
N LEU A 36 10.66 13.23 21.01
CA LEU A 36 9.36 13.91 20.98
C LEU A 36 9.46 15.42 21.23
N GLU A 37 10.49 15.85 21.97
CA GLU A 37 10.74 17.26 22.30
C GLU A 37 11.51 18.00 21.21
N ASN A 38 12.04 17.29 20.21
CA ASN A 38 12.80 17.93 19.15
C ASN A 38 11.91 18.77 18.24
N CYS A 39 12.33 20.03 18.07
CA CYS A 39 11.70 20.99 17.17
C CYS A 39 12.65 21.49 16.08
N VAL A 40 13.91 21.04 16.05
CA VAL A 40 14.91 21.52 15.08
C VAL A 40 15.21 20.46 14.03
N TYR A 41 15.05 20.81 12.76
CA TYR A 41 15.21 19.91 11.61
C TYR A 41 16.02 20.60 10.50
N GLN A 42 17.34 20.61 10.67
CA GLN A 42 18.28 21.39 9.83
C GLN A 42 18.76 20.64 8.59
N ASN A 43 18.67 19.31 8.58
CA ASN A 43 19.29 18.48 7.56
C ASN A 43 18.34 18.28 6.37
N ARG A 44 18.50 19.09 5.32
CA ARG A 44 17.74 18.96 4.08
C ARG A 44 18.24 17.77 3.26
N ILE A 45 17.35 16.82 2.98
CA ILE A 45 17.63 15.64 2.14
C ILE A 45 16.72 15.67 0.91
N GLU A 46 17.31 15.46 -0.26
CA GLU A 46 16.60 15.28 -1.53
C GLU A 46 16.46 13.78 -1.82
N ILE A 47 15.23 13.28 -1.78
CA ILE A 47 14.95 11.87 -2.01
C ILE A 47 14.58 11.67 -3.48
N ALA A 48 15.49 11.04 -4.22
CA ALA A 48 15.33 10.69 -5.63
C ALA A 48 15.17 9.17 -5.86
N ASP A 49 15.54 8.36 -4.87
CA ASP A 49 15.57 6.90 -4.99
C ASP A 49 15.47 6.22 -3.62
N THR A 50 15.49 4.88 -3.64
CA THR A 50 15.39 4.05 -2.42
C THR A 50 16.57 4.27 -1.47
N GLN A 51 17.77 4.57 -1.97
CA GLN A 51 18.95 4.75 -1.13
C GLN A 51 18.83 6.05 -0.32
N THR A 52 18.60 7.17 -1.01
CA THR A 52 18.41 8.48 -0.39
C THR A 52 17.20 8.49 0.56
N ALA A 53 16.13 7.75 0.21
CA ALA A 53 14.99 7.54 1.11
C ALA A 53 15.38 6.80 2.39
N ALA A 54 16.09 5.68 2.25
CA ALA A 54 16.52 4.87 3.39
C ALA A 54 17.48 5.65 4.31
N GLU A 55 18.38 6.46 3.75
CA GLU A 55 19.29 7.30 4.52
C GLU A 55 18.54 8.38 5.33
N ALA A 56 17.56 9.04 4.70
CA ALA A 56 16.75 10.07 5.36
C ALA A 56 15.90 9.50 6.51
N PHE A 57 15.17 8.42 6.26
CA PHE A 57 14.19 7.87 7.21
C PHE A 57 14.79 7.04 8.36
N ARG A 58 16.11 7.06 8.51
CA ARG A 58 16.79 6.58 9.73
C ARG A 58 16.57 7.49 10.93
N PHE A 59 16.33 8.76 10.66
CA PHE A 59 16.17 9.81 11.67
C PHE A 59 14.73 10.32 11.70
N ASP A 60 14.40 11.08 12.74
CA ASP A 60 13.12 11.76 12.82
C ASP A 60 13.03 12.83 11.73
N SER A 61 11.90 12.88 11.03
CA SER A 61 11.76 13.68 9.80
C SER A 61 10.52 14.55 9.82
N VAL A 62 10.64 15.74 9.24
CA VAL A 62 9.54 16.62 8.86
C VAL A 62 9.54 16.84 7.34
N PHE A 63 8.41 17.31 6.85
CA PHE A 63 8.09 17.31 5.42
C PHE A 63 7.82 18.71 4.89
N ALA A 64 8.22 19.73 5.65
CA ALA A 64 8.18 21.12 5.27
C ALA A 64 9.44 21.81 5.80
N GLN A 65 9.86 22.86 5.12
CA GLN A 65 10.84 23.79 5.68
C GLN A 65 10.14 24.72 6.64
N TYR A 66 10.81 25.01 7.76
CA TYR A 66 10.35 26.00 8.72
C TYR A 66 11.37 27.13 8.84
N LYS A 67 10.90 28.33 9.19
CA LYS A 67 11.77 29.47 9.52
C LYS A 67 12.70 29.09 10.67
N ASN A 68 13.99 29.36 10.49
CA ASN A 68 15.07 29.01 11.43
C ASN A 68 15.12 27.51 11.78
N ASP A 69 14.67 26.66 10.85
CA ASP A 69 14.60 25.19 10.99
C ASP A 69 13.79 24.71 12.19
N TYR A 70 12.95 25.60 12.77
CA TYR A 70 12.17 25.35 13.96
C TYR A 70 10.72 24.99 13.61
N ARG A 71 10.39 23.69 13.76
CA ARG A 71 9.09 23.07 13.48
C ARG A 71 7.97 23.71 14.30
N SER A 72 7.13 24.48 13.61
CA SER A 72 5.85 24.99 14.11
C SER A 72 4.97 25.42 12.93
N LYS A 73 3.67 25.55 13.14
CA LYS A 73 2.72 25.98 12.10
C LYS A 73 3.04 27.41 11.64
N GLU A 74 3.36 28.28 12.59
CA GLU A 74 3.66 29.70 12.38
C GLU A 74 4.96 29.89 11.59
N ASN A 75 5.89 28.94 11.72
CA ASN A 75 7.15 28.94 11.00
C ASN A 75 7.07 28.23 9.65
N PHE A 76 5.93 27.65 9.24
CA PHE A 76 5.82 27.00 7.93
C PHE A 76 6.30 27.95 6.84
N PHE A 77 7.27 27.52 6.05
CA PHE A 77 7.89 28.32 4.99
C PHE A 77 7.51 27.78 3.62
N TRP A 78 7.75 26.49 3.37
CA TRP A 78 7.28 25.82 2.16
C TRP A 78 7.37 24.29 2.29
N SER A 79 6.76 23.56 1.34
CA SER A 79 6.88 22.12 1.22
C SER A 79 6.63 21.64 -0.22
N ASN A 80 7.32 20.60 -0.67
CA ASN A 80 6.93 19.78 -1.82
C ASN A 80 6.56 18.33 -1.43
N ALA A 81 6.32 18.08 -0.15
CA ALA A 81 6.12 16.73 0.40
C ALA A 81 4.89 16.71 1.32
N LEU A 82 3.95 15.78 1.08
CA LEU A 82 2.77 15.60 1.93
C LEU A 82 2.80 14.24 2.63
N PRO A 83 3.04 14.22 3.95
CA PRO A 83 3.03 13.01 4.75
C PRO A 83 1.61 12.64 5.18
N MET A 84 1.26 11.36 5.02
CA MET A 84 0.04 10.74 5.55
C MET A 84 0.40 9.48 6.33
N ASP A 85 -0.32 9.20 7.41
CA ASP A 85 -0.07 8.04 8.26
C ASP A 85 -1.13 6.95 8.04
N CYS A 86 -0.71 5.69 7.93
CA CYS A 86 -1.57 4.54 7.72
C CYS A 86 -1.28 3.47 8.77
N ASP A 87 -2.03 3.52 9.88
CA ASP A 87 -1.89 2.60 11.01
C ASP A 87 -2.77 1.34 10.91
N ASN A 88 -3.71 1.31 9.96
CA ASN A 88 -4.70 0.25 9.80
C ASN A 88 -5.52 -0.03 11.07
N ASP A 89 -5.82 1.03 11.84
CA ASP A 89 -6.57 0.92 13.09
C ASP A 89 -8.09 0.81 12.86
N HIS A 90 -8.56 1.08 11.63
CA HIS A 90 -9.96 0.97 11.20
C HIS A 90 -10.52 -0.46 11.18
N SER A 91 -9.66 -1.49 11.19
CA SER A 91 -10.09 -2.90 11.26
C SER A 91 -9.02 -3.80 11.86
N ASP A 92 -9.45 -4.82 12.61
CA ASP A 92 -8.58 -5.89 13.13
C ASP A 92 -8.49 -7.11 12.18
N GLU A 93 -9.25 -7.09 11.08
CA GLU A 93 -9.24 -8.14 10.06
C GLU A 93 -8.16 -7.86 9.01
N PRO A 94 -7.18 -8.75 8.79
CA PRO A 94 -6.08 -8.52 7.84
C PRO A 94 -6.52 -8.24 6.41
N THR A 95 -7.71 -8.69 6.01
CA THR A 95 -8.26 -8.43 4.68
C THR A 95 -8.70 -6.98 4.46
N ASP A 96 -8.93 -6.23 5.54
CA ASP A 96 -9.39 -4.84 5.48
C ASP A 96 -8.23 -3.85 5.54
N TRP A 97 -7.03 -4.33 5.86
CA TRP A 97 -5.84 -3.51 5.94
C TRP A 97 -5.46 -3.00 4.55
N ILE A 98 -5.16 -1.71 4.50
CA ILE A 98 -4.54 -1.03 3.38
C ILE A 98 -3.08 -1.44 3.32
N THR A 99 -2.67 -1.98 2.17
CA THR A 99 -1.30 -2.39 1.91
C THR A 99 -0.57 -1.38 1.03
N PRO A 100 0.77 -1.44 0.96
CA PRO A 100 1.54 -0.64 -0.01
C PRO A 100 1.02 -0.76 -1.45
N GLU A 101 0.55 -1.95 -1.85
CA GLU A 101 -0.03 -2.17 -3.17
C GLU A 101 -1.38 -1.45 -3.35
N ASP A 102 -2.17 -1.33 -2.28
CA ASP A 102 -3.40 -0.52 -2.28
C ASP A 102 -3.07 0.97 -2.48
N ILE A 103 -2.04 1.49 -1.82
CA ILE A 103 -1.55 2.87 -2.05
C ILE A 103 -1.11 3.06 -3.50
N SER A 104 -0.24 2.17 -4.00
CA SER A 104 0.23 2.22 -5.41
C SER A 104 -0.91 2.13 -6.41
N PHE A 105 -2.01 1.46 -6.07
CA PHE A 105 -3.20 1.40 -6.90
C PHE A 105 -4.02 2.70 -6.85
N PHE A 106 -4.34 3.20 -5.65
CA PHE A 106 -5.18 4.39 -5.47
C PHE A 106 -4.51 5.67 -5.96
N PHE A 107 -3.19 5.73 -5.84
CA PHE A 107 -2.35 6.87 -6.25
C PHE A 107 -1.42 6.49 -7.39
N ALA A 108 -1.88 5.62 -8.29
CA ALA A 108 -1.11 5.24 -9.47
C ALA A 108 -0.58 6.50 -10.18
N GLY A 109 0.68 6.50 -10.62
CA GLY A 109 1.31 7.63 -11.33
C GLY A 109 1.61 8.87 -10.47
N VAL A 110 1.29 8.88 -9.18
CA VAL A 110 1.76 9.90 -8.23
C VAL A 110 3.05 9.42 -7.57
N PRO A 111 4.17 10.15 -7.67
CA PRO A 111 5.37 9.80 -6.94
C PRO A 111 5.13 9.83 -5.43
N HIS A 112 5.51 8.75 -4.75
CA HIS A 112 5.40 8.65 -3.32
C HIS A 112 6.43 7.69 -2.72
N ILE A 113 6.72 7.90 -1.44
CA ILE A 113 7.57 7.03 -0.65
C ILE A 113 6.71 6.40 0.44
N ILE A 114 6.86 5.10 0.64
CA ILE A 114 6.29 4.38 1.76
C ILE A 114 7.43 4.10 2.72
N HIS A 115 7.33 4.60 3.95
CA HIS A 115 8.29 4.32 5.03
C HIS A 115 7.58 3.52 6.11
N PHE A 116 8.07 2.31 6.41
CA PHE A 116 7.43 1.47 7.41
C PHE A 116 7.68 2.00 8.83
N SER A 117 6.61 2.10 9.61
CA SER A 117 6.64 2.65 10.95
C SER A 117 7.45 1.75 11.90
N ARG A 118 7.99 2.32 12.98
CA ARG A 118 8.59 1.54 14.09
C ARG A 118 7.64 0.48 14.69
N HIS A 119 6.32 0.65 14.49
CA HIS A 119 5.26 -0.28 14.93
C HIS A 119 4.75 -1.23 13.82
N HIS A 120 5.40 -1.23 12.65
CA HIS A 120 5.10 -2.16 11.58
C HIS A 120 5.20 -3.60 12.07
N MET A 121 4.15 -4.40 11.86
CA MET A 121 4.06 -5.81 12.28
C MET A 121 4.33 -6.04 13.79
N LYS A 122 4.00 -5.05 14.63
CA LYS A 122 4.08 -5.14 16.10
C LYS A 122 2.73 -4.87 16.74
N TRP A 123 2.58 -5.34 17.98
CA TRP A 123 1.45 -4.96 18.82
C TRP A 123 1.53 -3.46 19.17
N LYS A 124 0.39 -2.75 19.11
CA LYS A 124 0.26 -1.35 19.52
C LYS A 124 -1.04 -1.21 20.29
N GLY A 125 -0.96 -1.00 21.61
CA GLY A 125 -2.15 -1.06 22.48
C GLY A 125 -2.86 -2.41 22.38
N ASN A 126 -4.15 -2.40 22.06
CA ASN A 126 -4.97 -3.61 21.85
C ASN A 126 -4.99 -4.11 20.40
N LYS A 127 -4.24 -3.48 19.49
CA LYS A 127 -4.23 -3.81 18.06
C LYS A 127 -3.14 -4.84 17.75
N SER A 128 -3.56 -5.94 17.12
CA SER A 128 -2.68 -7.00 16.61
C SER A 128 -1.59 -6.49 15.64
N PRO A 129 -0.48 -7.24 15.46
CA PRO A 129 0.53 -6.97 14.46
C PRO A 129 -0.09 -6.78 13.07
N ARG A 130 0.14 -5.61 12.48
CA ARG A 130 -0.37 -5.25 11.15
C ARG A 130 0.60 -4.34 10.44
N THR A 131 0.39 -4.21 9.13
CA THR A 131 1.17 -3.26 8.34
C THR A 131 0.85 -1.84 8.78
N ARG A 132 1.88 -1.10 9.20
CA ARG A 132 1.82 0.32 9.55
C ARG A 132 2.91 1.06 8.82
N PHE A 133 2.56 2.14 8.15
CA PHE A 133 3.51 2.88 7.32
C PHE A 133 3.05 4.31 7.09
N HIS A 134 4.02 5.14 6.77
CA HIS A 134 3.85 6.51 6.36
C HIS A 134 3.92 6.57 4.83
N VAL A 135 3.06 7.39 4.22
CA VAL A 135 3.11 7.68 2.78
C VAL A 135 3.47 9.14 2.60
N ILE A 136 4.54 9.42 1.86
CA ILE A 136 5.03 10.76 1.59
C ILE A 136 4.83 11.02 0.10
N PHE A 137 3.88 11.87 -0.25
CA PHE A 137 3.56 12.21 -1.63
C PHE A 137 4.34 13.43 -2.11
N LEU A 138 4.76 13.41 -3.38
CA LEU A 138 5.29 14.61 -4.05
C LEU A 138 4.15 15.61 -4.36
N LEU A 139 4.40 16.88 -4.08
CA LEU A 139 3.53 18.01 -4.39
C LEU A 139 4.17 18.94 -5.42
N ASP A 140 3.34 19.70 -6.14
CA ASP A 140 3.82 21.00 -6.61
C ASP A 140 4.09 21.88 -5.37
N PRO A 141 5.21 22.61 -5.31
CA PRO A 141 5.61 23.37 -4.12
C PRO A 141 4.48 24.25 -3.56
N MET A 142 4.26 24.14 -2.25
CA MET A 142 3.27 24.93 -1.51
C MET A 142 3.97 25.82 -0.50
N THR A 143 3.57 27.09 -0.42
CA THR A 143 4.09 28.09 0.54
C THR A 143 3.04 28.57 1.54
N SER A 144 1.77 28.19 1.34
CA SER A 144 0.66 28.51 2.22
C SER A 144 0.36 27.32 3.15
N GLU A 145 0.47 27.56 4.46
CA GLU A 145 0.16 26.56 5.48
C GLU A 145 -1.32 26.16 5.42
N GLN A 146 -2.21 27.13 5.21
CA GLN A 146 -3.65 26.89 5.17
C GLN A 146 -4.06 26.04 3.97
N GLU A 147 -3.45 26.28 2.80
CA GLU A 147 -3.70 25.46 1.61
C GLU A 147 -3.14 24.04 1.77
N TYR A 148 -1.97 23.92 2.44
CA TYR A 148 -1.34 22.63 2.70
C TYR A 148 -2.21 21.75 3.63
N VAL A 149 -2.75 22.33 4.71
CA VAL A 149 -3.70 21.63 5.60
C VAL A 149 -4.98 21.28 4.87
N LYS A 150 -5.54 22.20 4.06
CA LYS A 150 -6.74 21.92 3.25
C LYS A 150 -6.52 20.75 2.28
N LEU A 151 -5.33 20.62 1.71
CA LEU A 151 -5.00 19.49 0.84
C LEU A 151 -4.98 18.16 1.62
N LYS A 152 -4.48 18.17 2.87
CA LYS A 152 -4.56 17.02 3.78
C LYS A 152 -6.00 16.64 4.12
N GLU A 153 -6.86 17.62 4.37
CA GLU A 153 -8.29 17.39 4.60
C GLU A 153 -8.98 16.78 3.36
N GLN A 154 -8.64 17.27 2.16
CA GLN A 154 -9.16 16.74 0.90
C GLN A 154 -8.78 15.28 0.68
N ILE A 155 -7.50 14.91 0.88
CA ILE A 155 -7.06 13.52 0.70
C ILE A 155 -7.75 12.61 1.72
N MET A 156 -7.89 13.04 2.98
CA MET A 156 -8.59 12.28 4.01
C MET A 156 -10.08 12.09 3.71
N GLY A 157 -10.74 13.13 3.18
CA GLY A 157 -12.14 13.05 2.75
C GLY A 157 -12.35 12.02 1.63
N VAL A 158 -11.39 11.89 0.71
CA VAL A 158 -11.45 10.93 -0.41
C VAL A 158 -10.98 9.53 0.00
N TYR A 159 -10.03 9.46 0.94
CA TYR A 159 -9.34 8.25 1.38
C TYR A 159 -9.35 8.14 2.92
N PRO A 160 -10.49 7.80 3.53
CA PRO A 160 -10.71 7.86 4.98
C PRO A 160 -10.07 6.69 5.76
N TYR A 161 -8.94 6.16 5.28
CA TYR A 161 -8.12 5.14 5.95
C TYR A 161 -6.79 5.71 6.45
N PHE A 162 -6.46 6.95 6.10
CA PHE A 162 -5.35 7.67 6.71
C PHE A 162 -5.76 8.21 8.08
N ASP A 163 -4.82 8.21 9.02
CA ASP A 163 -5.02 8.67 10.39
C ASP A 163 -5.19 10.20 10.46
N ASP A 164 -6.07 10.67 11.36
CA ASP A 164 -6.41 12.09 11.55
C ASP A 164 -5.39 12.86 12.39
N GLY A 165 -4.51 12.15 13.10
CA GLY A 165 -3.42 12.72 13.89
C GLY A 165 -2.32 13.37 13.06
N ALA A 166 -2.37 13.30 11.73
CA ALA A 166 -1.40 13.89 10.81
C ALA A 166 -1.95 15.10 10.02
N ILE A 167 -3.11 15.66 10.36
CA ILE A 167 -3.73 16.78 9.63
C ILE A 167 -2.87 18.05 9.66
N ASP A 168 -2.16 18.31 10.75
CA ASP A 168 -1.40 19.55 10.87
C ASP A 168 -0.15 19.60 9.97
N SER A 169 0.29 20.82 9.67
CA SER A 169 1.47 21.13 8.83
C SER A 169 2.82 20.93 9.54
N ALA A 170 2.82 20.56 10.83
CA ALA A 170 3.99 20.45 11.69
C ALA A 170 4.24 19.03 12.20
N ARG A 171 3.53 18.02 11.69
CA ARG A 171 3.70 16.62 12.11
C ARG A 171 5.05 16.08 11.68
N PHE A 172 5.80 15.52 12.63
CA PHE A 172 7.03 14.78 12.36
C PHE A 172 6.77 13.27 12.43
N PHE A 173 7.57 12.49 11.72
CA PHE A 173 7.58 11.04 11.79
C PHE A 173 8.86 10.53 12.43
N ILE A 174 8.73 9.44 13.19
CA ILE A 174 9.86 8.83 13.89
C ILE A 174 10.62 7.92 12.93
N GLY A 175 11.94 8.12 12.85
CA GLY A 175 12.81 7.30 12.00
C GLY A 175 12.91 5.84 12.45
N THR A 176 13.50 4.99 11.62
CA THR A 176 13.75 3.55 11.90
C THR A 176 15.12 3.13 11.39
N ASP A 177 15.85 2.26 12.10
CA ASP A 177 17.15 1.75 11.63
C ASP A 177 17.19 0.22 11.74
N PRO A 178 17.32 -0.52 10.61
CA PRO A 178 17.32 0.02 9.24
C PRO A 178 15.97 0.66 8.86
N ALA A 179 16.01 1.61 7.94
CA ALA A 179 14.80 2.20 7.37
C ALA A 179 14.29 1.34 6.22
N GLU A 180 13.11 0.74 6.40
CA GLU A 180 12.44 -0.03 5.35
C GLU A 180 11.55 0.91 4.54
N VAL A 181 11.85 1.03 3.23
CA VAL A 181 11.19 1.97 2.34
C VAL A 181 10.83 1.35 0.99
N ILE A 182 9.73 1.83 0.40
CA ILE A 182 9.34 1.55 -0.98
C ILE A 182 9.22 2.91 -1.68
N VAL A 183 9.94 3.08 -2.79
CA VAL A 183 9.86 4.31 -3.59
C VAL A 183 9.12 4.00 -4.87
N VAL A 184 8.03 4.72 -5.08
CA VAL A 184 7.21 4.64 -6.29
C VAL A 184 7.37 5.95 -7.04
N ASP A 185 7.90 5.84 -8.26
CA ASP A 185 8.00 6.98 -9.16
C ASP A 185 6.70 7.19 -9.93
N GLY A 186 6.56 8.35 -10.54
CA GLY A 186 5.36 8.78 -11.24
C GLY A 186 5.62 10.00 -12.10
N GLU A 187 4.55 10.70 -12.47
CA GLU A 187 4.64 11.86 -13.36
C GLU A 187 3.65 12.97 -12.98
N LEU A 188 2.90 12.76 -11.89
CA LEU A 188 1.82 13.62 -11.44
C LEU A 188 1.98 13.93 -9.96
N THR A 189 1.94 15.20 -9.59
CA THR A 189 1.90 15.60 -8.18
C THR A 189 0.53 15.31 -7.56
N LEU A 190 0.48 15.11 -6.23
CA LEU A 190 -0.76 14.78 -5.54
C LEU A 190 -1.81 15.89 -5.65
N ASN A 191 -1.41 17.16 -5.53
CA ASN A 191 -2.31 18.30 -5.68
C ASN A 191 -2.87 18.41 -7.10
N THR A 192 -2.09 18.10 -8.14
CA THR A 192 -2.63 18.00 -9.50
C THR A 192 -3.65 16.87 -9.62
N LEU A 193 -3.37 15.69 -9.06
CA LEU A 193 -4.35 14.59 -9.03
C LEU A 193 -5.65 14.99 -8.31
N LEU A 194 -5.56 15.62 -7.14
CA LEU A 194 -6.75 15.98 -6.36
C LEU A 194 -7.57 17.10 -7.02
N ALA A 195 -6.92 18.08 -7.65
CA ALA A 195 -7.60 19.08 -8.47
C ALA A 195 -8.34 18.42 -9.65
N GLN A 196 -7.70 17.46 -10.33
CA GLN A 196 -8.33 16.66 -11.40
C GLN A 196 -9.51 15.82 -10.88
N ILE A 197 -9.43 15.29 -9.66
CA ILE A 197 -10.54 14.54 -9.04
C ILE A 197 -11.70 15.47 -8.68
N ALA A 198 -11.44 16.69 -8.22
CA ALA A 198 -12.49 17.61 -7.74
C ALA A 198 -13.37 18.19 -8.87
N THR A 199 -12.83 18.37 -10.09
CA THR A 199 -13.54 18.99 -11.24
C THR A 199 -14.41 18.01 -12.05
N ASN A 200 -14.77 16.86 -11.48
CA ASN A 200 -15.23 15.63 -12.16
C ASN A 200 -16.67 15.57 -12.73
N GLU A 201 -17.19 16.68 -13.25
CA GLU A 201 -17.98 16.59 -14.50
C GLU A 201 -17.06 16.69 -15.74
N ASP A 202 -15.88 17.29 -15.61
CA ASP A 202 -14.99 17.65 -16.71
C ASP A 202 -13.69 16.83 -16.78
N PHE A 203 -13.39 15.92 -15.85
CA PHE A 203 -12.12 15.13 -15.86
C PHE A 203 -11.86 14.33 -17.15
N LEU A 204 -12.92 13.83 -17.81
CA LEU A 204 -12.81 13.16 -19.11
C LEU A 204 -12.78 14.16 -20.29
N LEU A 205 -13.10 15.43 -20.04
CA LEU A 205 -13.26 16.48 -21.06
C LEU A 205 -12.12 17.52 -21.04
N SER A 206 -11.45 17.72 -19.90
CA SER A 206 -10.50 18.81 -19.66
C SER A 206 -9.07 18.54 -20.14
N TYR A 207 -8.76 17.31 -20.56
CA TYR A 207 -7.55 17.01 -21.33
C TYR A 207 -7.95 16.46 -22.69
N ARG A 208 -8.08 17.32 -23.70
CA ARG A 208 -8.14 16.91 -25.11
C ARG A 208 -6.77 16.77 -25.77
N GLU A 209 -5.70 16.98 -25.01
CA GLU A 209 -4.34 16.80 -25.53
C GLU A 209 -3.99 15.30 -25.62
N PRO A 210 -3.24 14.91 -26.66
CA PRO A 210 -2.68 13.56 -26.77
C PRO A 210 -1.82 13.22 -25.55
N ILE A 211 -1.93 11.98 -25.05
CA ILE A 211 -1.07 11.44 -23.99
C ILE A 211 0.28 11.09 -24.64
N PRO A 212 1.37 11.82 -24.38
CA PRO A 212 2.64 11.59 -25.07
C PRO A 212 3.28 10.27 -24.62
N GLU A 213 4.18 9.71 -25.44
CA GLU A 213 4.81 8.40 -25.21
C GLU A 213 5.35 8.19 -23.79
N GLY A 214 5.97 9.23 -23.21
CA GLY A 214 6.49 9.19 -21.85
C GLY A 214 5.42 8.83 -20.82
N LYS A 215 4.21 9.37 -20.98
CA LYS A 215 3.07 9.23 -20.05
C LYS A 215 2.15 8.05 -20.32
N ARG A 216 2.52 7.20 -21.27
CA ARG A 216 1.68 6.11 -21.79
C ARG A 216 1.41 4.99 -20.78
N ASN A 217 2.25 4.85 -19.76
CA ASN A 217 2.07 3.84 -18.70
C ASN A 217 1.31 4.36 -17.48
N SER A 218 1.62 5.59 -17.04
CA SER A 218 1.08 6.21 -15.83
C SER A 218 -0.37 6.66 -16.02
N THR A 219 -0.64 7.36 -17.13
CA THR A 219 -1.90 8.10 -17.34
C THR A 219 -3.07 7.15 -17.63
N PRO A 220 -2.96 6.16 -18.54
CA PRO A 220 -4.05 5.18 -18.70
C PRO A 220 -4.28 4.35 -17.44
N THR A 221 -3.23 4.03 -16.67
CA THR A 221 -3.38 3.32 -15.39
C THR A 221 -4.21 4.14 -14.38
N GLN A 222 -3.94 5.44 -14.27
CA GLN A 222 -4.71 6.39 -13.46
C GLN A 222 -6.17 6.47 -13.91
N ILE A 223 -6.37 6.71 -15.20
CA ILE A 223 -7.69 6.81 -15.82
C ILE A 223 -8.49 5.53 -15.57
N GLY A 224 -7.88 4.36 -15.79
CA GLY A 224 -8.51 3.06 -15.54
C GLY A 224 -8.89 2.86 -14.07
N ALA A 225 -8.03 3.24 -13.12
CA ALA A 225 -8.31 3.17 -11.69
C ALA A 225 -9.47 4.09 -11.28
N CYS A 226 -9.49 5.33 -11.77
CA CYS A 226 -10.56 6.30 -11.52
C CYS A 226 -11.91 5.82 -12.10
N ILE A 227 -11.90 5.38 -13.36
CA ILE A 227 -13.09 4.90 -14.07
C ILE A 227 -13.68 3.68 -13.37
N ILE A 228 -12.88 2.65 -13.06
CA ILE A 228 -13.39 1.42 -12.44
C ILE A 228 -13.85 1.65 -11.00
N LYS A 229 -13.22 2.58 -10.26
CA LYS A 229 -13.66 2.98 -8.91
C LYS A 229 -15.04 3.65 -8.97
N ARG A 230 -15.31 4.47 -9.99
CA ARG A 230 -16.55 5.26 -10.13
C ARG A 230 -17.71 4.45 -10.71
N TYR A 231 -17.47 3.76 -11.81
CA TYR A 231 -18.51 3.06 -12.59
C TYR A 231 -18.58 1.56 -12.27
N GLY A 232 -17.68 1.07 -11.42
CA GLY A 232 -17.51 -0.35 -11.16
C GLY A 232 -16.88 -1.09 -12.35
N ASP A 233 -16.75 -2.40 -12.18
CA ASP A 233 -16.30 -3.31 -13.23
C ASP A 233 -17.45 -3.61 -14.21
N THR A 234 -17.73 -2.65 -15.10
CA THR A 234 -18.83 -2.71 -16.09
C THR A 234 -18.32 -2.49 -17.51
N GLN A 235 -19.09 -2.96 -18.50
CA GLN A 235 -18.78 -2.75 -19.92
C GLN A 235 -18.68 -1.26 -20.28
N VAL A 236 -19.55 -0.43 -19.72
CA VAL A 236 -19.53 1.04 -19.90
C VAL A 236 -18.23 1.65 -19.36
N ALA A 237 -17.72 1.14 -18.23
CA ALA A 237 -16.44 1.58 -17.67
C ALA A 237 -15.28 1.21 -18.61
N TYR A 238 -15.29 0.01 -19.17
CA TYR A 238 -14.27 -0.43 -20.13
C TYR A 238 -14.27 0.41 -21.41
N GLU A 239 -15.44 0.67 -22.00
CA GLU A 239 -15.57 1.50 -23.21
C GLU A 239 -15.07 2.92 -23.01
N ARG A 240 -15.35 3.51 -21.84
CA ARG A 240 -14.80 4.81 -21.44
C ARG A 240 -13.28 4.75 -21.36
N PHE A 241 -12.73 3.74 -20.70
CA PHE A 241 -11.29 3.54 -20.63
C PHE A 241 -10.64 3.39 -22.01
N LEU A 242 -11.23 2.60 -22.91
CA LEU A 242 -10.74 2.45 -24.30
C LEU A 242 -10.75 3.78 -25.05
N SER A 243 -11.81 4.58 -24.90
CA SER A 243 -11.91 5.91 -25.49
C SER A 243 -10.76 6.82 -25.04
N GLU A 244 -10.43 6.79 -23.75
CA GLU A 244 -9.31 7.55 -23.19
C GLU A 244 -7.94 7.02 -23.63
N ALA A 245 -7.77 5.70 -23.71
CA ALA A 245 -6.52 5.07 -24.12
C ALA A 245 -6.13 5.42 -25.57
N LYS A 246 -7.11 5.65 -26.45
CA LYS A 246 -6.89 6.11 -27.84
C LYS A 246 -6.19 7.45 -27.94
N ARG A 247 -6.13 8.23 -26.86
CA ARG A 247 -5.43 9.51 -26.81
C ARG A 247 -3.91 9.34 -26.73
N CYS A 248 -3.40 8.13 -26.48
CA CYS A 248 -1.96 7.86 -26.48
C CYS A 248 -1.33 8.16 -27.84
N ASN A 249 -0.25 8.92 -27.84
CA ASN A 249 0.57 9.24 -29.00
C ASN A 249 2.05 8.95 -28.70
N PRO A 250 2.64 7.91 -29.31
CA PRO A 250 2.04 7.02 -30.30
C PRO A 250 0.95 6.14 -29.69
N PRO A 251 -0.01 5.66 -30.50
CA PRO A 251 -1.06 4.75 -30.04
C PRO A 251 -0.48 3.53 -29.32
N MET A 252 -1.13 3.12 -28.22
CA MET A 252 -0.83 1.86 -27.54
C MET A 252 -1.32 0.68 -28.38
N GLU A 253 -0.62 -0.44 -28.27
CA GLU A 253 -1.09 -1.70 -28.83
C GLU A 253 -2.29 -2.22 -28.01
N ASP A 254 -3.30 -2.79 -28.66
CA ASP A 254 -4.53 -3.24 -28.00
C ASP A 254 -4.26 -4.20 -26.83
N GLY A 255 -3.22 -5.03 -26.93
CA GLY A 255 -2.78 -5.92 -25.85
C GLY A 255 -2.27 -5.20 -24.60
N GLU A 256 -1.55 -4.08 -24.76
CA GLU A 256 -1.05 -3.24 -23.66
C GLU A 256 -2.22 -2.55 -22.95
N VAL A 257 -3.15 -1.98 -23.73
CA VAL A 257 -4.39 -1.36 -23.22
C VAL A 257 -5.19 -2.37 -22.40
N GLU A 258 -5.41 -3.56 -22.96
CA GLU A 258 -6.15 -4.65 -22.32
C GLU A 258 -5.47 -5.14 -21.04
N GLN A 259 -4.14 -5.23 -21.03
CA GLN A 259 -3.39 -5.63 -19.84
C GLN A 259 -3.52 -4.60 -18.70
N ILE A 260 -3.48 -3.30 -19.02
CA ILE A 260 -3.72 -2.23 -18.05
C ILE A 260 -5.13 -2.38 -17.46
N TRP A 261 -6.16 -2.53 -18.30
CA TRP A 261 -7.53 -2.71 -17.84
C TRP A 261 -7.71 -3.96 -16.97
N ARG A 262 -7.22 -5.13 -17.42
CA ARG A 262 -7.28 -6.39 -16.67
C ARG A 262 -6.61 -6.27 -15.31
N SER A 263 -5.47 -5.59 -15.24
CA SER A 263 -4.79 -5.28 -13.98
C SER A 263 -5.71 -4.48 -13.05
N ARG A 264 -6.40 -3.46 -13.57
CA ARG A 264 -7.36 -2.66 -12.78
C ARG A 264 -8.59 -3.47 -12.36
N GLN A 265 -9.15 -4.31 -13.24
CA GLN A 265 -10.26 -5.21 -12.91
C GLN A 265 -9.90 -6.20 -11.80
N ASN A 266 -8.77 -6.89 -11.94
CA ASN A 266 -8.32 -7.87 -10.96
C ASN A 266 -8.13 -7.24 -9.58
N PHE A 267 -7.52 -6.05 -9.56
CA PHE A 267 -7.34 -5.29 -8.32
C PHE A 267 -8.67 -4.83 -7.73
N PHE A 268 -9.55 -4.23 -8.53
CA PHE A 268 -10.87 -3.78 -8.09
C PHE A 268 -11.70 -4.93 -7.51
N ARG A 269 -11.69 -6.11 -8.16
CA ARG A 269 -12.34 -7.32 -7.64
C ARG A 269 -11.73 -7.78 -6.33
N LYS A 270 -10.40 -7.75 -6.18
CA LYS A 270 -9.71 -8.08 -4.92
C LYS A 270 -10.17 -7.16 -3.78
N VAL A 271 -10.20 -5.85 -4.01
CA VAL A 271 -10.69 -4.84 -3.04
C VAL A 271 -12.19 -5.02 -2.74
N ALA A 272 -13.02 -5.28 -3.76
CA ALA A 272 -14.45 -5.49 -3.58
C ALA A 272 -14.77 -6.78 -2.82
N LYS A 273 -14.00 -7.86 -3.04
CA LYS A 273 -14.10 -9.11 -2.27
C LYS A 273 -13.77 -8.88 -0.79
N ARG A 274 -12.69 -8.15 -0.48
CA ARG A 274 -12.34 -7.72 0.89
C ARG A 274 -13.52 -7.01 1.58
N LYS A 275 -14.11 -6.00 0.91
CA LYS A 275 -15.30 -5.27 1.41
C LYS A 275 -16.57 -6.13 1.58
N ARG A 276 -16.75 -7.21 0.82
CA ARG A 276 -17.90 -8.13 0.98
C ARG A 276 -17.70 -9.09 2.14
N SER A 277 -16.46 -9.52 2.41
CA SER A 277 -16.10 -10.31 3.59
C SER A 277 -16.38 -9.54 4.89
N TYR A 278 -16.12 -8.23 4.91
CA TYR A 278 -16.45 -7.30 6.00
C TYR A 278 -17.93 -7.32 6.40
N LYS A 279 -18.86 -7.36 5.44
CA LYS A 279 -20.31 -7.36 5.73
C LYS A 279 -20.87 -8.70 6.22
N ARG A 280 -20.12 -9.81 6.12
CA ARG A 280 -20.61 -11.16 6.46
C ARG A 280 -20.04 -11.74 7.75
N HIS A 281 -19.02 -11.14 8.34
CA HIS A 281 -18.47 -11.60 9.61
C HIS A 281 -19.37 -11.16 10.78
N ARG A 282 -20.41 -11.95 11.06
CA ARG A 282 -20.87 -12.08 12.44
C ARG A 282 -19.78 -12.88 13.17
N HIS A 283 -19.10 -12.28 14.14
CA HIS A 283 -18.13 -12.95 15.01
C HIS A 283 -18.84 -14.00 15.89
N THR A 284 -19.12 -15.17 15.33
CA THR A 284 -19.76 -16.29 16.04
C THR A 284 -18.75 -17.21 16.72
N SER A 285 -17.48 -17.22 16.30
CA SER A 285 -16.42 -18.07 16.86
C SER A 285 -15.02 -17.51 16.60
N VAL A 286 -14.03 -17.93 17.41
CA VAL A 286 -12.61 -17.56 17.28
C VAL A 286 -11.99 -17.97 15.94
N PHE A 287 -12.59 -18.97 15.27
CA PHE A 287 -12.12 -19.49 14.00
C PHE A 287 -12.72 -18.80 12.77
N SER A 288 -13.73 -17.93 12.96
CA SER A 288 -14.37 -17.21 11.85
C SER A 288 -13.34 -16.37 11.10
N GLY A 289 -13.30 -16.53 9.77
CA GLY A 289 -12.37 -15.80 8.89
C GLY A 289 -10.94 -16.33 8.84
N LYS A 290 -10.59 -17.35 9.63
CA LYS A 290 -9.20 -17.83 9.79
C LYS A 290 -8.89 -19.16 9.11
N ILE A 291 -9.91 -19.90 8.69
CA ILE A 291 -9.76 -21.24 8.10
C ILE A 291 -10.01 -21.15 6.60
N PHE A 292 -9.01 -21.51 5.80
CA PHE A 292 -9.05 -21.50 4.34
C PHE A 292 -9.14 -22.92 3.79
N CYS A 293 -9.88 -23.08 2.70
CA CYS A 293 -10.03 -24.35 2.00
C CYS A 293 -8.78 -24.67 1.17
N GLY A 294 -8.21 -25.86 1.38
CA GLY A 294 -7.06 -26.34 0.60
C GLY A 294 -7.38 -26.64 -0.87
N ASP A 295 -8.64 -26.92 -1.20
CA ASP A 295 -9.04 -27.29 -2.57
C ASP A 295 -9.41 -26.09 -3.44
N CYS A 296 -10.11 -25.09 -2.88
CA CYS A 296 -10.63 -23.95 -3.65
C CYS A 296 -10.22 -22.57 -3.12
N GLY A 297 -9.44 -22.50 -2.03
CA GLY A 297 -8.96 -21.24 -1.44
C GLY A 297 -10.02 -20.40 -0.73
N GLU A 298 -11.28 -20.81 -0.72
CA GLU A 298 -12.36 -20.08 -0.06
C GLU A 298 -12.42 -20.34 1.44
N ILE A 299 -13.03 -19.40 2.18
CA ILE A 299 -13.08 -19.45 3.65
C ILE A 299 -14.10 -20.49 4.13
N TYR A 300 -13.76 -21.22 5.19
CA TYR A 300 -14.70 -22.05 5.94
C TYR A 300 -15.65 -21.20 6.79
N GLY A 301 -16.93 -21.51 6.76
CA GLY A 301 -17.96 -20.88 7.60
C GLY A 301 -18.59 -21.86 8.58
N SER A 302 -18.95 -21.37 9.77
CA SER A 302 -19.75 -22.12 10.73
C SER A 302 -21.20 -22.28 10.23
N LYS A 303 -21.71 -23.50 10.19
CA LYS A 303 -23.11 -23.83 9.87
C LYS A 303 -23.74 -24.58 11.04
N ALA A 304 -24.96 -24.21 11.40
CA ALA A 304 -25.75 -24.96 12.37
C ALA A 304 -26.43 -26.15 11.67
N TRP A 305 -26.10 -27.36 12.10
CA TRP A 305 -26.79 -28.59 11.69
C TRP A 305 -27.78 -29.02 12.78
N HIS A 306 -28.94 -29.51 12.34
CA HIS A 306 -30.07 -29.85 13.21
C HIS A 306 -30.53 -28.68 14.10
N SER A 307 -30.76 -27.51 13.48
CA SER A 307 -31.17 -26.27 14.17
C SER A 307 -32.47 -26.38 14.97
N THR A 308 -33.34 -27.34 14.64
CA THR A 308 -34.59 -27.63 15.34
C THR A 308 -34.46 -28.67 16.46
N SER A 309 -33.27 -29.23 16.70
CA SER A 309 -33.03 -30.21 17.77
C SER A 309 -32.60 -29.54 19.09
N LYS A 310 -32.78 -30.24 20.21
CA LYS A 310 -32.37 -29.78 21.56
C LYS A 310 -30.86 -29.47 21.68
N TYR A 311 -30.04 -29.99 20.77
CA TYR A 311 -28.59 -29.79 20.75
C TYR A 311 -28.11 -29.52 19.32
N PRO A 312 -28.26 -28.27 18.81
CA PRO A 312 -27.75 -27.92 17.49
C PRO A 312 -26.23 -28.14 17.46
N ARG A 313 -25.75 -28.80 16.41
CA ARG A 313 -24.30 -29.04 16.23
C ARG A 313 -23.74 -27.99 15.30
N VAL A 314 -22.62 -27.39 15.67
CA VAL A 314 -21.88 -26.46 14.81
C VAL A 314 -20.86 -27.26 14.01
N ILE A 315 -20.99 -27.21 12.68
CA ILE A 315 -19.99 -27.74 11.76
C ILE A 315 -19.33 -26.59 11.01
N TRP A 316 -18.11 -26.83 10.55
CA TRP A 316 -17.33 -25.92 9.73
C TRP A 316 -17.24 -26.49 8.33
N GLN A 317 -17.67 -25.72 7.34
CA GLN A 317 -17.72 -26.16 5.94
C GLN A 317 -17.24 -25.04 5.03
N CYS A 318 -16.48 -25.39 3.98
CA CYS A 318 -16.11 -24.47 2.92
C CYS A 318 -17.36 -23.72 2.41
N ASN A 319 -17.33 -22.39 2.38
CA ASN A 319 -18.48 -21.59 1.98
C ASN A 319 -18.86 -21.79 0.51
N SER A 320 -17.87 -22.10 -0.34
CA SER A 320 -18.09 -22.39 -1.77
C SER A 320 -18.22 -23.88 -2.07
N LYS A 321 -18.59 -24.70 -1.08
CA LYS A 321 -18.77 -26.14 -1.28
C LYS A 321 -19.79 -26.48 -2.38
N PHE A 322 -20.82 -25.65 -2.51
CA PHE A 322 -21.92 -25.87 -3.44
C PHE A 322 -22.03 -24.77 -4.50
N ASP A 323 -21.03 -23.90 -4.63
CA ASP A 323 -21.02 -22.82 -5.62
C ASP A 323 -20.50 -23.34 -6.97
N GLY A 324 -21.22 -23.04 -8.07
CA GLY A 324 -20.81 -23.37 -9.44
C GLY A 324 -21.07 -24.82 -9.87
N GLU A 325 -20.57 -25.18 -11.07
CA GLU A 325 -20.74 -26.53 -11.66
C GLU A 325 -19.80 -27.59 -11.02
N GLN A 326 -18.61 -27.19 -10.58
CA GLN A 326 -17.63 -28.06 -9.93
C GLN A 326 -17.68 -27.89 -8.41
N LYS A 327 -18.19 -28.90 -7.71
CA LYS A 327 -18.38 -28.86 -6.25
C LYS A 327 -17.07 -29.13 -5.51
N CYS A 328 -16.85 -28.41 -4.41
CA CYS A 328 -15.67 -28.59 -3.58
C CYS A 328 -15.71 -29.94 -2.83
N GLY A 329 -14.70 -30.78 -3.02
CA GLY A 329 -14.60 -32.12 -2.42
C GLY A 329 -14.29 -32.13 -0.92
N THR A 330 -13.91 -30.99 -0.34
CA THR A 330 -13.38 -30.90 1.02
C THR A 330 -14.42 -31.26 2.08
N LEU A 331 -14.02 -32.03 3.08
CA LEU A 331 -14.88 -32.50 4.16
C LEU A 331 -15.33 -31.35 5.07
N HIS A 332 -16.39 -31.59 5.84
CA HIS A 332 -16.75 -30.69 6.94
C HIS A 332 -15.95 -31.06 8.18
N LEU A 333 -15.68 -30.07 9.03
CA LEU A 333 -14.91 -30.23 10.27
C LEU A 333 -15.81 -29.90 11.46
N TYR A 334 -15.59 -30.58 12.58
CA TYR A 334 -16.15 -30.16 13.86
C TYR A 334 -15.25 -29.13 14.52
N GLU A 335 -15.84 -28.21 15.28
CA GLU A 335 -15.06 -27.18 15.98
C GLU A 335 -14.01 -27.78 16.92
N GLU A 336 -14.32 -28.91 17.57
CA GLU A 336 -13.38 -29.63 18.43
C GLU A 336 -12.17 -30.18 17.66
N GLN A 337 -12.37 -30.67 16.43
CA GLN A 337 -11.27 -31.12 15.58
C GLN A 337 -10.36 -29.96 15.19
N ILE A 338 -10.95 -28.81 14.88
CA ILE A 338 -10.20 -27.58 14.55
C ILE A 338 -9.36 -27.15 15.76
N ARG A 339 -9.92 -27.17 16.97
CA ARG A 339 -9.20 -26.85 18.21
C ARG A 339 -8.01 -27.78 18.42
N GLN A 340 -8.22 -29.09 18.29
CA GLN A 340 -7.17 -30.09 18.47
C GLN A 340 -6.04 -29.92 17.44
N LEU A 341 -6.39 -29.74 16.16
CA LEU A 341 -5.40 -29.50 15.11
C LEU A 341 -4.62 -28.20 15.34
N PHE A 342 -5.28 -27.14 15.78
CA PHE A 342 -4.63 -25.87 16.10
C PHE A 342 -3.63 -26.02 17.26
N VAL A 343 -4.04 -26.66 18.36
CA VAL A 343 -3.16 -26.88 19.52
C VAL A 343 -1.98 -27.77 19.14
N ALA A 344 -2.20 -28.82 18.35
CA ALA A 344 -1.14 -29.69 17.87
C ALA A 344 -0.13 -28.93 17.01
N ALA A 345 -0.60 -28.19 16.00
CA ALA A 345 0.25 -27.41 15.10
C ALA A 345 1.03 -26.31 15.85
N MET A 346 0.40 -25.62 16.79
CA MET A 346 1.07 -24.59 17.61
C MET A 346 2.10 -25.21 18.56
N SER A 347 1.81 -26.37 19.14
CA SER A 347 2.76 -27.08 20.03
C SER A 347 3.99 -27.55 19.25
N GLU A 348 3.79 -28.07 18.04
CA GLU A 348 4.88 -28.44 17.13
C GLU A 348 5.72 -27.22 16.75
N TYR A 349 5.07 -26.14 16.30
CA TYR A 349 5.74 -24.88 15.95
C TYR A 349 6.58 -24.33 17.11
N LEU A 350 6.00 -24.26 18.32
CA LEU A 350 6.71 -23.78 19.51
C LEU A 350 7.88 -24.69 19.91
N SER A 351 7.76 -26.00 19.70
CA SER A 351 8.86 -26.94 19.95
C SER A 351 10.04 -26.72 18.99
N THR A 352 9.76 -26.46 17.72
CA THR A 352 10.77 -26.17 16.68
C THR A 352 11.46 -24.84 16.94
N VAL A 353 10.70 -23.80 17.29
CA VAL A 353 11.25 -22.48 17.67
C VAL A 353 12.13 -22.62 18.91
N ARG A 354 11.70 -23.38 19.93
CA ARG A 354 12.50 -23.62 21.14
C ARG A 354 13.81 -24.36 20.85
N ALA A 355 13.81 -25.33 19.93
CA ALA A 355 15.02 -26.03 19.50
C ALA A 355 16.02 -25.10 18.81
N GLN A 356 15.55 -24.17 17.95
CA GLN A 356 16.39 -23.17 17.29
C GLN A 356 17.03 -22.18 18.28
N PHE A 357 16.31 -21.79 19.33
CA PHE A 357 16.86 -20.92 20.39
C PHE A 357 17.94 -21.61 21.25
N LEU A 358 17.88 -22.93 21.40
CA LEU A 358 18.89 -23.72 22.14
C LEU A 358 20.16 -23.95 21.32
N THR A 359 20.06 -24.13 20.00
CA THR A 359 21.22 -24.31 19.12
C THR A 359 22.05 -23.03 18.92
N CYS A 360 21.45 -21.84 19.08
CA CYS A 360 22.16 -20.56 18.97
C CYS A 360 22.90 -20.12 20.25
N ASN A 361 22.81 -20.86 21.36
CA ASN A 361 23.35 -20.47 22.67
C ASN A 361 24.46 -21.39 23.22
N LEU A 362 25.15 -22.16 22.36
CA LEU A 362 26.39 -22.84 22.76
C LEU A 362 27.60 -22.01 22.32
N PRO A 363 28.25 -21.22 23.20
CA PRO A 363 29.57 -20.68 22.90
C PRO A 363 30.57 -21.84 22.81
N SER A 364 31.23 -21.96 21.66
CA SER A 364 32.38 -22.83 21.45
C SER A 364 33.52 -22.41 22.38
N GLY A 365 33.58 -23.06 23.54
CA GLY A 365 34.60 -22.85 24.57
C GLY A 365 36.00 -23.12 24.01
N HIS A 366 36.82 -22.08 23.95
CA HIS A 366 38.26 -22.20 23.76
C HIS A 366 38.87 -22.85 25.01
N SER A 367 39.39 -24.06 24.87
CA SER A 367 40.26 -24.69 25.86
C SER A 367 41.59 -23.95 25.92
N ARG A 368 41.83 -23.17 26.99
CA ARG A 368 43.19 -22.76 27.37
C ARG A 368 43.79 -23.85 28.25
N THR A 369 44.79 -24.55 27.74
CA THR A 369 45.67 -25.41 28.54
C THR A 369 46.58 -24.53 29.41
N PRO A 370 46.77 -24.84 30.69
CA PRO A 370 47.82 -24.24 31.50
C PRO A 370 49.11 -25.05 31.31
N THR A 371 50.20 -24.36 30.96
CA THR A 371 51.55 -24.89 31.14
C THR A 371 52.31 -23.98 32.08
N SER A 372 52.87 -24.66 33.08
CA SER A 372 53.79 -24.26 34.15
C SER A 372 54.99 -23.44 33.72
#